data_AF-A0A800M631-F1
#
_entry.id   AF-A0A800M631-F1
#
_cell.length_a   1.000
_cell.length_b   1.000
_cell.length_c   1.000
_cell.angle_alpha   90.00
_cell.angle_beta   90.00
_cell.angle_gamma   90.00
#
_symmetry.space_group_name_H-M   'P 1'
#
loop_
_entity.id
_entity.type
_entity.pdbx_description
1 polymer ?
#
loop_
_entity_poly.entity_id
_entity_poly.type
_entity_poly.pdbx_seq_one_letter_code
_entity_poly.pdbx_strand_id
1 'polypeptide(L)' 'AVKAVSGSAIINARTSDGVIEGIEAPRQKFCLGVQWHPEFEIDPGDSRIFAAFVDAARA' A
#
# COMPACT_ATOMS: atom_id res chain seq x y z
N ALA A 1 6.98 3.21 10.98
CA ALA A 1 7.18 1.76 10.77
C ALA A 1 6.13 0.96 11.55
N VAL A 2 5.45 0.04 10.89
CA VAL A 2 4.44 -0.84 11.48
C VAL A 2 5.12 -1.94 12.30
N LYS A 3 4.66 -2.18 13.54
CA LYS A 3 5.18 -3.24 14.43
C LYS A 3 4.38 -4.55 14.34
N ALA A 4 3.07 -4.45 14.14
CA ALA A 4 2.14 -5.57 14.00
C ALA A 4 0.94 -5.15 13.15
N VAL A 5 0.33 -6.11 12.46
CA VAL A 5 -0.85 -5.91 11.61
C VAL A 5 -2.04 -6.64 12.23
N SER A 6 -3.23 -6.02 12.22
CA SER A 6 -4.47 -6.65 12.67
C SER A 6 -4.91 -7.76 11.72
N GLY A 7 -5.78 -8.68 12.16
CA GLY A 7 -6.38 -9.71 11.30
C GLY A 7 -7.30 -9.18 10.18
N SER A 8 -7.47 -7.86 10.08
CA SER A 8 -8.19 -7.19 9.00
C SER A 8 -7.30 -6.70 7.86
N ALA A 9 -6.00 -6.73 8.03
CA ALA A 9 -5.03 -6.35 7.02
C ALA A 9 -3.95 -7.44 6.86
N ILE A 10 -3.25 -7.41 5.73
CA ILE A 10 -2.11 -8.27 5.44
C ILE A 10 -0.90 -7.40 5.08
N ILE A 11 0.30 -7.95 5.24
CA ILE A 11 1.55 -7.32 4.81
C ILE A 11 1.74 -7.65 3.33
N ASN A 12 1.90 -6.63 2.48
CA ASN A 12 2.12 -6.80 1.04
C ASN A 12 3.51 -6.33 0.57
N ALA A 13 4.28 -5.61 1.40
CA ALA A 13 5.65 -5.22 1.11
C ALA A 13 6.53 -5.23 2.36
N ARG A 14 7.80 -5.65 2.19
CA ARG A 14 8.86 -5.61 3.20
C ARG A 14 10.19 -5.22 2.56
N THR A 15 11.00 -4.47 3.29
CA THR A 15 12.41 -4.23 2.97
C THR A 15 13.28 -5.43 3.37
N SER A 16 14.54 -5.44 2.92
CA SER A 16 15.51 -6.52 3.20
C SER A 16 15.89 -6.63 4.68
N ASP A 17 15.74 -5.55 5.46
CA ASP A 17 15.93 -5.54 6.92
C ASP A 17 14.65 -5.94 7.69
N GLY A 18 13.57 -6.28 6.96
CA GLY A 18 12.33 -6.82 7.51
C GLY A 18 11.31 -5.77 7.95
N VAL A 19 11.58 -4.47 7.74
CA VAL A 19 10.59 -3.41 8.00
C VAL A 19 9.40 -3.58 7.06
N ILE A 20 8.19 -3.45 7.62
CA ILE A 20 6.94 -3.49 6.86
C ILE A 20 6.78 -2.14 6.17
N GLU A 21 6.79 -2.17 4.84
CA GLU A 21 6.63 -0.98 3.99
C GLU A 21 5.23 -0.88 3.38
N GLY A 22 4.44 -1.94 3.43
CA GLY A 22 3.11 -1.94 2.84
C GLY A 22 2.15 -2.90 3.53
N ILE A 23 0.90 -2.44 3.64
CA ILE A 23 -0.24 -3.21 4.11
C ILE A 23 -1.45 -2.98 3.22
N GLU A 24 -2.36 -3.94 3.18
CA GLU A 24 -3.66 -3.77 2.54
C GLU A 24 -4.74 -4.49 3.32
N ALA A 25 -5.99 -4.06 3.16
CA ALA A 25 -7.16 -4.72 3.74
C ALA A 25 -8.01 -5.35 2.62
N PRO A 26 -7.79 -6.64 2.28
CA PRO A 26 -8.39 -7.28 1.10
C PRO A 26 -9.93 -7.39 1.12
N ARG A 27 -10.54 -7.16 2.30
CA ARG A 27 -12.00 -7.15 2.47
C ARG A 27 -12.66 -5.81 2.13
N GLN A 28 -11.87 -4.79 1.81
CA GLN A 28 -12.34 -3.47 1.37
C GLN A 28 -12.20 -3.35 -0.14
N LYS A 29 -13.01 -2.48 -0.76
CA LYS A 29 -12.97 -2.24 -2.21
C LYS A 29 -11.58 -1.80 -2.68
N PHE A 30 -10.99 -0.86 -1.97
CA PHE A 30 -9.61 -0.44 -2.11
C PHE A 30 -9.14 0.15 -0.79
N CYS A 31 -8.15 -0.48 -0.17
CA CYS A 31 -7.54 -0.02 1.07
C CYS A 31 -6.09 -0.51 1.09
N LEU A 32 -5.20 0.38 0.67
CA LEU A 32 -3.77 0.17 0.56
C LEU A 32 -3.06 1.25 1.37
N GLY A 33 -2.09 0.85 2.18
CA GLY A 33 -1.18 1.75 2.89
C GLY A 33 0.25 1.42 2.52
N VAL A 34 1.01 2.43 2.12
CA VAL A 34 2.44 2.34 1.86
C VAL A 34 3.17 3.27 2.83
N GLN A 35 4.36 2.88 3.26
CA GLN A 35 5.15 3.64 4.23
C GLN A 35 6.04 4.68 3.54
N TRP A 36 6.42 4.45 2.28
CA TRP A 36 7.11 5.44 1.46
C TRP A 36 6.16 6.52 0.93
N HIS A 37 6.74 7.49 0.21
CA HIS A 37 6.06 8.66 -0.34
C HIS A 37 5.86 8.52 -1.86
N PRO A 38 4.80 7.80 -2.32
CA PRO A 38 4.55 7.64 -3.76
C PRO A 38 4.20 8.95 -4.46
N GLU A 39 3.84 10.01 -3.72
CA GLU A 39 3.56 11.33 -4.31
C GLU A 39 4.79 11.99 -4.95
N PHE A 40 6.00 11.49 -4.68
CA PHE A 40 7.22 11.96 -5.33
C PHE A 40 7.49 11.32 -6.70
N GLU A 41 6.71 10.31 -7.10
CA GLU A 41 6.80 9.66 -8.41
C GLU A 41 8.23 9.23 -8.80
N ILE A 42 8.95 8.61 -7.86
CA ILE A 42 10.35 8.20 -8.05
C ILE A 42 10.41 6.88 -8.84
N ASP A 43 9.50 5.94 -8.56
CA ASP A 43 9.37 4.66 -9.25
C ASP A 43 8.10 4.63 -10.13
N PRO A 44 8.10 3.97 -11.31
CA PRO A 44 6.89 3.81 -12.12
C PRO A 44 5.71 3.13 -11.39
N GLY A 45 5.96 2.43 -10.29
CA GLY A 45 4.97 1.90 -9.36
C GLY A 45 4.17 2.98 -8.62
N ASP A 46 4.77 4.14 -8.36
CA ASP A 46 4.17 5.21 -7.57
C ASP A 46 2.92 5.77 -8.25
N SER A 47 3.01 6.15 -9.53
CA SER A 47 1.85 6.63 -10.30
C SER A 47 0.78 5.54 -10.47
N ARG A 48 1.17 4.25 -10.48
CA ARG A 48 0.21 3.14 -10.58
C ARG A 48 -0.63 2.97 -9.32
N ILE A 49 -0.09 3.28 -8.14
CA ILE A 49 -0.85 3.26 -6.88
C ILE A 49 -2.01 4.26 -6.95
N PHE A 50 -1.73 5.49 -7.38
CA PHE A 50 -2.76 6.52 -7.52
C PHE A 50 -3.76 6.21 -8.63
N ALA A 51 -3.30 5.69 -9.78
CA ALA A 51 -4.20 5.26 -10.84
C ALA A 51 -5.18 4.18 -10.35
N ALA A 52 -4.68 3.17 -9.63
CA ALA A 52 -5.52 2.11 -9.06
C ALA A 52 -6.51 2.65 -8.02
N PHE A 53 -6.10 3.62 -7.19
CA PHE A 53 -6.99 4.29 -6.24
C PHE A 53 -8.13 5.04 -6.94
N VAL A 54 -7.81 5.82 -7.98
CA VAL A 54 -8.82 6.57 -8.76
C VAL A 54 -9.78 5.62 -9.47
N ASP A 55 -9.28 4.55 -10.09
CA ASP A 55 -10.13 3.56 -10.75
C ASP A 55 -11.07 2.88 -9.75
N ALA A 56 -10.57 2.52 -8.57
CA ALA A 56 -11.42 1.98 -7.51
C ALA A 56 -12.45 2.97 -6.97
N ALA A 57 -12.18 4.28 -7.01
CA ALA A 57 -13.14 5.30 -6.60
C ALA A 57 -14.27 5.53 -7.62
N ARG A 58 -14.05 5.19 -8.90
CA ARG A 58 -15.02 5.35 -9.99
C ARG A 58 -16.04 4.21 -10.10
N ALA A 59 -15.66 3.00 -9.70
CA ALA A 59 -16.53 1.82 -9.71
C ALA A 59 -17.71 1.92 -8.72
#